data_AF-A0A9D8D3T4-F1
#
_entry.id   AF-A0A9D8D3T4-F1
#
_cell.length_a   1.000
_cell.length_b   1.000
_cell.length_c   1.000
_cell.angle_alpha   90.00
_cell.angle_beta   90.00
_cell.angle_gamma   90.00
#
_symmetry.space_group_name_H-M   'P 1'
#
loop_
_entity.id
_entity.type
_entity.pdbx_description
1 polymer ?
#
loop_
_entity_poly.entity_id
_entity_poly.type
_entity_poly.pdbx_seq_one_letter_code
_entity_poly.pdbx_strand_id
1 'polypeptide(L)'
;MSRTLLEADFVLTMDEGNRILQPGAVLVEDASIVALGEPGALARAFPDSTRSRFPNALLMPGLVNTHMHSGLLRGTAEGLPLWDWLRLYIDPMHRVLQPREAEAASWLCYAESLLAGTTTVVDMWRYMQGSARAAAALGNRIVMVPYAGAHPDFDYFDTIEDNESLIEEFHGTADGRVMVWVGVEHVFYFTGPALRRAVDLATRHRTGLHTHSNETQAEVKEMARRHGLRPVQALDQWGLFEPPTVLLAHGVWLDDTEIDILARRGVGIAHNPTSNMKLASGIAPVERLLAAGVAVGLGSDGEKENNNL
;
A
#
# COMPACT_ATOMS: atom_id res chain seq x y z
N MET A 1 -23.06 -22.34 -9.11
CA MET A 1 -22.80 -21.14 -8.32
C MET A 1 -22.96 -21.53 -6.87
N SER A 2 -21.93 -21.31 -6.06
CA SER A 2 -22.01 -21.57 -4.62
C SER A 2 -22.51 -20.30 -3.95
N ARG A 3 -23.54 -20.43 -3.09
CA ARG A 3 -24.06 -19.30 -2.31
C ARG A 3 -23.83 -19.56 -0.84
N THR A 4 -23.22 -18.60 -0.17
CA THR A 4 -22.98 -18.64 1.27
C THR A 4 -23.61 -17.43 1.93
N LEU A 5 -24.46 -17.66 2.92
CA LEU A 5 -25.04 -16.64 3.78
C LEU A 5 -24.23 -16.58 5.09
N LEU A 6 -23.49 -15.49 5.27
CA LEU A 6 -22.72 -15.20 6.46
C LEU A 6 -23.58 -14.35 7.40
N GLU A 7 -23.91 -14.87 8.58
CA GLU A 7 -24.76 -14.22 9.58
C GLU A 7 -23.93 -13.80 10.78
N ALA A 8 -24.08 -12.55 11.25
CA ALA A 8 -23.38 -12.03 12.41
C ALA A 8 -24.32 -11.16 13.27
N ASP A 9 -23.94 -10.92 14.52
CA ASP A 9 -24.71 -10.02 15.39
C ASP A 9 -24.63 -8.58 14.88
N PHE A 10 -23.51 -8.21 14.25
CA PHE A 10 -23.32 -6.92 13.60
C PHE A 10 -22.69 -7.10 12.22
N VAL A 11 -23.20 -6.39 11.22
CA VAL A 11 -22.53 -6.19 9.92
C VAL A 11 -22.29 -4.70 9.72
N LEU A 12 -21.02 -4.29 9.69
CA LEU A 12 -20.61 -2.93 9.32
C LEU A 12 -20.41 -2.88 7.82
N THR A 13 -21.18 -2.05 7.14
CA THR A 13 -21.23 -2.05 5.66
C THR A 13 -20.17 -1.16 5.01
N MET A 14 -19.72 -0.10 5.70
CA MET A 14 -18.85 0.95 5.14
C MET A 14 -19.41 1.60 3.85
N ASP A 15 -20.73 1.62 3.68
CA ASP A 15 -21.37 2.38 2.60
C ASP A 15 -21.47 3.88 2.93
N GLU A 16 -21.96 4.69 1.99
CA GLU A 16 -22.09 6.15 2.17
C GLU A 16 -22.87 6.55 3.43
N GLY A 17 -23.78 5.69 3.90
CA GLY A 17 -24.58 5.90 5.11
C GLY A 17 -23.97 5.33 6.38
N ASN A 18 -22.80 4.67 6.31
CA ASN A 18 -22.18 3.92 7.40
C ASN A 18 -23.16 3.01 8.14
N ARG A 19 -24.02 2.30 7.40
CA ARG A 19 -25.08 1.48 8.00
C ARG A 19 -24.48 0.31 8.80
N ILE A 20 -25.10 0.04 9.95
CA ILE A 20 -24.87 -1.14 10.78
C ILE A 20 -26.14 -1.98 10.77
N LEU A 21 -26.03 -3.25 10.39
CA LEU A 21 -27.15 -4.21 10.42
C LEU A 21 -27.07 -5.05 11.69
N GLN A 22 -28.15 -5.10 12.47
CA GLN A 22 -28.21 -5.81 13.76
C GLN A 22 -29.58 -6.50 13.98
N PRO A 23 -29.65 -7.84 13.94
CA PRO A 23 -28.63 -8.74 13.38
C PRO A 23 -28.45 -8.51 11.87
N GLY A 24 -27.30 -8.88 11.34
CA GLY A 24 -26.96 -8.65 9.92
C GLY A 24 -26.51 -9.92 9.21
N ALA A 25 -26.68 -9.94 7.89
CA ALA A 25 -26.15 -10.99 7.04
C ALA A 25 -25.62 -10.46 5.71
N VAL A 26 -24.61 -11.19 5.19
CA VAL A 26 -23.97 -10.97 3.89
C VAL A 26 -24.16 -12.22 3.05
N LEU A 27 -24.80 -12.08 1.88
CA LEU A 27 -24.90 -13.16 0.90
C LEU A 27 -23.76 -13.01 -0.11
N VAL A 28 -22.93 -14.05 -0.18
CA VAL A 28 -21.84 -14.17 -1.15
C VAL A 28 -22.22 -15.20 -2.19
N GLU A 29 -22.13 -14.84 -3.46
CA GLU A 29 -22.24 -15.75 -4.60
C GLU A 29 -20.87 -15.84 -5.29
N ASP A 30 -20.30 -17.03 -5.28
CA ASP A 30 -18.94 -17.31 -5.71
C ASP A 30 -17.90 -16.39 -5.02
N ALA A 31 -17.51 -15.27 -5.63
CA ALA A 31 -16.55 -14.30 -5.07
C ALA A 31 -17.14 -12.88 -4.88
N SER A 32 -18.45 -12.71 -5.08
CA SER A 32 -19.11 -11.40 -5.06
C SER A 32 -20.16 -11.30 -3.96
N ILE A 33 -20.24 -10.13 -3.33
CA ILE A 33 -21.35 -9.80 -2.43
C ILE A 33 -22.56 -9.46 -3.29
N VAL A 34 -23.66 -10.19 -3.11
CA VAL A 34 -24.88 -10.03 -3.92
C VAL A 34 -26.07 -9.49 -3.13
N ALA A 35 -26.05 -9.61 -1.79
CA ALA A 35 -27.05 -8.99 -0.93
C ALA A 35 -26.54 -8.76 0.49
N LEU A 36 -27.10 -7.75 1.15
CA LEU A 36 -26.91 -7.41 2.55
C LEU A 36 -28.29 -7.22 3.18
N GLY A 37 -28.51 -7.65 4.43
CA GLY A 37 -29.79 -7.43 5.08
C GLY A 37 -30.00 -8.20 6.37
N GLU A 38 -31.27 -8.30 6.76
CA GLU A 38 -31.69 -9.10 7.91
C GLU A 38 -31.54 -10.61 7.60
N PRO A 39 -30.91 -11.41 8.48
CA PRO A 39 -30.64 -12.82 8.25
C PRO A 39 -31.87 -13.64 7.83
N GLY A 40 -33.00 -13.47 8.51
CA GLY A 40 -34.23 -14.20 8.23
C GLY A 40 -34.84 -13.85 6.87
N ALA A 41 -34.80 -12.57 6.47
CA ALA A 41 -35.24 -12.12 5.16
C ALA A 41 -34.38 -12.72 4.03
N LEU A 42 -33.05 -12.71 4.18
CA LEU A 42 -32.15 -13.31 3.20
C LEU A 42 -32.26 -14.84 3.16
N ALA A 43 -32.37 -15.49 4.31
CA ALA A 43 -32.57 -16.95 4.37
C ALA A 43 -33.87 -17.39 3.68
N ARG A 44 -34.94 -16.59 3.76
CA ARG A 44 -36.20 -16.86 3.03
C ARG A 44 -36.07 -16.62 1.53
N ALA A 45 -35.35 -15.57 1.13
CA ALA A 45 -35.14 -15.25 -0.29
C ALA A 45 -34.17 -16.23 -0.99
N PHE A 46 -33.22 -16.81 -0.24
CA PHE A 46 -32.17 -17.68 -0.74
C PHE A 46 -32.08 -18.99 0.09
N PRO A 47 -33.11 -19.85 0.04
CA PRO A 47 -33.21 -21.03 0.90
C PRO A 47 -32.12 -22.08 0.64
N ASP A 48 -31.54 -22.11 -0.56
CA ASP A 48 -30.50 -23.07 -0.95
C ASP A 48 -29.07 -22.62 -0.59
N SER A 49 -28.91 -21.48 0.09
CA SER A 49 -27.60 -20.98 0.51
C SER A 49 -27.02 -21.80 1.66
N THR A 50 -25.70 -22.04 1.62
CA THR A 50 -24.98 -22.59 2.78
C THR A 50 -24.90 -21.52 3.85
N ARG A 51 -25.28 -21.84 5.09
CA ARG A 51 -25.38 -20.86 6.17
C ARG A 51 -24.25 -21.02 7.18
N SER A 52 -23.58 -19.91 7.48
CA SER A 52 -22.55 -19.82 8.51
C SER A 52 -22.89 -18.68 9.46
N ARG A 53 -23.09 -19.00 10.75
CA ARG A 53 -23.41 -18.00 11.78
C ARG A 53 -22.23 -17.77 12.70
N PHE A 54 -21.88 -16.51 12.89
CA PHE A 54 -20.81 -16.01 13.75
C PHE A 54 -21.42 -15.26 14.95
N PRO A 55 -21.70 -15.95 16.07
CA PRO A 55 -22.20 -15.30 17.28
C PRO A 55 -21.09 -14.48 17.96
N ASN A 56 -21.47 -13.40 18.64
CA ASN A 56 -20.58 -12.44 19.30
C ASN A 56 -19.52 -11.86 18.34
N ALA A 57 -19.88 -11.68 17.07
CA ALA A 57 -18.97 -11.23 16.02
C ALA A 57 -19.49 -9.98 15.31
N LEU A 58 -18.53 -9.15 14.88
CA LEU A 58 -18.72 -8.09 13.90
C LEU A 58 -18.15 -8.58 12.56
N LEU A 59 -18.97 -8.57 11.52
CA LEU A 59 -18.52 -8.75 10.15
C LEU A 59 -18.35 -7.38 9.49
N MET A 60 -17.21 -7.17 8.84
CA MET A 60 -16.85 -5.92 8.16
C MET A 60 -16.01 -6.21 6.92
N PRO A 61 -15.85 -5.24 5.99
CA PRO A 61 -14.86 -5.34 4.94
C PRO A 61 -13.47 -5.63 5.53
N GLY A 62 -12.70 -6.48 4.85
CA GLY A 62 -11.32 -6.73 5.24
C GLY A 62 -10.49 -5.45 5.18
N LEU A 63 -9.50 -5.34 6.08
CA LEU A 63 -8.67 -4.13 6.14
C LEU A 63 -7.79 -4.03 4.89
N VAL A 64 -7.48 -2.79 4.50
CA VAL A 64 -6.59 -2.44 3.39
C VAL A 64 -5.40 -1.69 3.97
N ASN A 65 -4.23 -2.32 3.95
CA ASN A 65 -2.97 -1.70 4.34
C ASN A 65 -2.36 -1.04 3.09
N THR A 66 -2.41 0.29 3.03
CA THR A 66 -2.07 1.04 1.82
C THR A 66 -0.58 1.29 1.62
N HIS A 67 0.27 0.88 2.57
CA HIS A 67 1.72 0.96 2.41
C HIS A 67 2.40 0.05 3.42
N MET A 68 3.27 -0.81 2.91
CA MET A 68 3.95 -1.85 3.66
C MET A 68 5.31 -2.15 3.06
N HIS A 69 6.26 -2.57 3.89
CA HIS A 69 7.47 -3.26 3.45
C HIS A 69 7.55 -4.63 4.15
N SER A 70 7.38 -5.71 3.38
CA SER A 70 7.70 -7.06 3.87
C SER A 70 9.12 -7.11 4.45
N GLY A 71 9.38 -7.91 5.50
CA GLY A 71 10.70 -7.89 6.16
C GLY A 71 10.93 -9.02 7.16
N LEU A 72 12.16 -9.13 7.67
CA LEU A 72 12.59 -10.11 8.69
C LEU A 72 13.50 -9.47 9.76
N LEU A 73 13.45 -8.15 9.89
CA LEU A 73 14.32 -7.32 10.71
C LEU A 73 13.63 -6.74 11.95
N ARG A 74 12.54 -7.35 12.42
CA ARG A 74 11.75 -6.85 13.55
C ARG A 74 12.61 -6.48 14.74
N GLY A 75 12.52 -5.22 15.17
CA GLY A 75 13.20 -4.78 16.38
C GLY A 75 14.73 -4.77 16.31
N THR A 76 15.34 -4.87 15.11
CA THR A 76 16.81 -4.92 14.97
C THR A 76 17.47 -3.54 14.89
N ALA A 77 16.72 -2.49 14.52
CA ALA A 77 17.23 -1.13 14.34
C ALA A 77 16.27 -0.11 14.95
N GLU A 78 16.57 0.32 16.19
CA GLU A 78 15.66 1.10 17.03
C GLU A 78 16.27 2.45 17.45
N GLY A 79 15.41 3.44 17.70
CA GLY A 79 15.82 4.73 18.28
C GLY A 79 16.66 5.64 17.36
N LEU A 80 16.47 5.53 16.05
CA LEU A 80 17.19 6.30 15.04
C LEU A 80 16.22 7.13 14.18
N PRO A 81 16.62 8.34 13.76
CA PRO A 81 15.86 9.08 12.75
C PRO A 81 16.02 8.44 11.36
N LEU A 82 15.04 8.65 10.48
CA LEU A 82 14.96 8.02 9.14
C LEU A 82 16.30 7.93 8.40
N TRP A 83 17.00 9.05 8.20
CA TRP A 83 18.21 9.08 7.36
C TRP A 83 19.38 8.28 7.95
N ASP A 84 19.53 8.26 9.28
CA ASP A 84 20.55 7.43 9.92
C ASP A 84 20.14 5.96 9.92
N TRP A 85 18.85 5.69 10.14
CA TRP A 85 18.29 4.35 10.07
C TRP A 85 18.46 3.72 8.68
N LEU A 86 18.14 4.46 7.61
CA LEU A 86 18.35 4.04 6.22
C LEU A 86 19.81 3.69 5.97
N ARG A 87 20.71 4.65 6.21
CA ARG A 87 22.14 4.52 5.90
C ARG A 87 22.84 3.44 6.70
N LEU A 88 22.48 3.28 7.98
CA LEU A 88 23.19 2.38 8.90
C LEU A 88 22.66 0.94 8.87
N TYR A 89 21.38 0.74 8.53
CA TYR A 89 20.73 -0.58 8.64
C TYR A 89 20.02 -1.02 7.37
N ILE A 90 19.24 -0.14 6.73
CA ILE A 90 18.37 -0.54 5.61
C ILE A 90 19.14 -0.69 4.31
N ASP A 91 19.99 0.28 3.95
CA ASP A 91 20.83 0.16 2.75
C ASP A 91 21.76 -1.05 2.85
N PRO A 92 22.47 -1.31 3.98
CA PRO A 92 23.24 -2.54 4.14
C PRO A 92 22.40 -3.81 4.00
N MET A 93 21.17 -3.84 4.54
CA MET A 93 20.28 -4.99 4.36
C MET A 93 19.93 -5.19 2.89
N HIS A 94 19.52 -4.15 2.17
CA HIS A 94 19.17 -4.29 0.75
C HIS A 94 20.35 -4.77 -0.09
N ARG A 95 21.58 -4.37 0.24
CA ARG A 95 22.80 -4.82 -0.45
C ARG A 95 23.08 -6.31 -0.31
N VAL A 96 22.62 -6.95 0.77
CA VAL A 96 22.89 -8.37 1.03
C VAL A 96 21.67 -9.27 0.93
N LEU A 97 20.47 -8.69 0.80
CA LEU A 97 19.21 -9.40 0.69
C LEU A 97 19.22 -10.34 -0.51
N GLN A 98 18.87 -11.61 -0.28
CA GLN A 98 18.74 -12.60 -1.34
C GLN A 98 17.26 -12.83 -1.73
N PRO A 99 16.96 -13.22 -2.97
CA PRO A 99 15.58 -13.49 -3.41
C PRO A 99 14.82 -14.48 -2.52
N ARG A 100 15.49 -15.53 -2.04
CA ARG A 100 14.88 -16.54 -1.14
C ARG A 100 14.48 -15.96 0.23
N GLU A 101 15.22 -14.96 0.71
CA GLU A 101 14.96 -14.28 1.99
C GLU A 101 13.82 -13.29 1.82
N ALA A 102 13.79 -12.56 0.71
CA ALA A 102 12.70 -11.66 0.36
C ALA A 102 11.37 -12.41 0.17
N GLU A 103 11.40 -13.60 -0.44
CA GLU A 103 10.23 -14.48 -0.54
C GLU A 103 9.77 -14.96 0.84
N ALA A 104 10.69 -15.44 1.69
CA ALA A 104 10.35 -15.86 3.05
C ALA A 104 9.73 -14.72 3.87
N ALA A 105 10.25 -13.49 3.71
CA ALA A 105 9.67 -12.29 4.31
C ALA A 105 8.23 -12.06 3.86
N SER A 106 7.95 -12.19 2.56
CA SER A 106 6.61 -12.02 2.01
C SER A 106 5.63 -13.05 2.57
N TRP A 107 6.04 -14.33 2.66
CA TRP A 107 5.22 -15.38 3.27
C TRP A 107 4.85 -15.07 4.73
N LEU A 108 5.83 -14.65 5.53
CA LEU A 108 5.59 -14.29 6.93
C LEU A 108 4.62 -13.12 7.04
N CYS A 109 4.93 -12.04 6.32
CA CYS A 109 4.23 -10.77 6.44
C CYS A 109 2.79 -10.84 5.90
N TYR A 110 2.56 -11.57 4.81
CA TYR A 110 1.20 -11.74 4.25
C TYR A 110 0.34 -12.68 5.11
N ALA A 111 0.94 -13.68 5.76
CA ALA A 111 0.23 -14.52 6.72
C ALA A 111 -0.14 -13.73 7.99
N GLU A 112 0.77 -12.91 8.52
CA GLU A 112 0.49 -12.00 9.65
C GLU A 112 -0.65 -11.04 9.30
N SER A 113 -0.63 -10.46 8.10
CA SER A 113 -1.70 -9.58 7.58
C SER A 113 -3.07 -10.28 7.62
N LEU A 114 -3.18 -11.52 7.11
CA LEU A 114 -4.46 -12.25 7.12
C LEU A 114 -4.93 -12.55 8.55
N LEU A 115 -4.01 -12.94 9.44
CA LEU A 115 -4.33 -13.22 10.84
C LEU A 115 -4.83 -11.96 11.58
N ALA A 116 -4.37 -10.77 11.17
CA ALA A 116 -4.82 -9.48 11.67
C ALA A 116 -6.11 -8.95 11.01
N GLY A 117 -6.66 -9.65 10.01
CA GLY A 117 -7.85 -9.22 9.27
C GLY A 117 -7.56 -8.27 8.09
N THR A 118 -6.29 -8.07 7.74
CA THR A 118 -5.86 -7.35 6.54
C THR A 118 -5.93 -8.27 5.32
N THR A 119 -6.78 -7.90 4.37
CA THR A 119 -7.04 -8.70 3.17
C THR A 119 -6.35 -8.15 1.93
N THR A 120 -6.01 -6.86 1.94
CA THR A 120 -5.31 -6.18 0.86
C THR A 120 -4.09 -5.45 1.38
N VAL A 121 -2.94 -5.62 0.72
CA VAL A 121 -1.72 -4.87 1.03
C VAL A 121 -1.15 -4.21 -0.23
N VAL A 122 -0.63 -2.99 -0.09
CA VAL A 122 0.27 -2.36 -1.08
C VAL A 122 1.68 -2.51 -0.54
N ASP A 123 2.42 -3.48 -1.07
CA ASP A 123 3.72 -3.87 -0.55
C ASP A 123 4.82 -3.36 -1.48
N MET A 124 5.75 -2.59 -0.91
CA MET A 124 6.94 -2.16 -1.61
C MET A 124 8.13 -3.02 -1.19
N TRP A 125 8.55 -3.95 -2.04
CA TRP A 125 9.59 -4.91 -1.64
C TRP A 125 10.49 -5.31 -2.80
N ARG A 126 11.58 -6.02 -2.49
CA ARG A 126 12.53 -6.53 -3.49
C ARG A 126 12.18 -7.94 -3.92
N TYR A 127 12.54 -8.30 -5.15
CA TYR A 127 12.41 -9.68 -5.67
C TYR A 127 10.97 -10.22 -5.59
N MET A 128 10.01 -9.40 -5.99
CA MET A 128 8.58 -9.65 -5.74
C MET A 128 7.96 -10.81 -6.52
N GLN A 129 8.72 -11.54 -7.34
CA GLN A 129 8.27 -12.84 -7.88
C GLN A 129 7.91 -13.81 -6.73
N GLY A 130 8.66 -13.77 -5.62
CA GLY A 130 8.35 -14.52 -4.40
C GLY A 130 7.07 -14.04 -3.73
N SER A 131 6.86 -12.72 -3.67
CA SER A 131 5.65 -12.10 -3.14
C SER A 131 4.40 -12.53 -3.91
N ALA A 132 4.46 -12.55 -5.25
CA ALA A 132 3.36 -13.04 -6.08
C ALA A 132 2.99 -14.50 -5.76
N ARG A 133 3.99 -15.39 -5.61
CA ARG A 133 3.76 -16.79 -5.22
C ARG A 133 3.12 -16.91 -3.84
N ALA A 134 3.63 -16.16 -2.86
CA ALA A 134 3.10 -16.15 -1.50
C ALA A 134 1.62 -15.70 -1.48
N ALA A 135 1.29 -14.58 -2.12
CA ALA A 135 -0.08 -14.08 -2.17
C ALA A 135 -1.03 -15.01 -2.94
N ALA A 136 -0.59 -15.60 -4.06
CA ALA A 136 -1.40 -16.54 -4.81
C ALA A 136 -1.77 -17.78 -3.97
N ALA A 137 -0.85 -18.25 -3.14
CA ALA A 137 -1.06 -19.42 -2.28
C ALA A 137 -1.83 -19.10 -0.99
N LEU A 138 -1.58 -17.95 -0.36
CA LEU A 138 -2.25 -17.54 0.88
C LEU A 138 -3.66 -16.97 0.63
N GLY A 139 -3.89 -16.39 -0.55
CA GLY A 139 -5.18 -15.81 -0.94
C GLY A 139 -5.34 -14.32 -0.66
N ASN A 140 -4.29 -13.62 -0.23
CA ASN A 140 -4.28 -12.15 -0.11
C ASN A 140 -4.56 -11.48 -1.47
N ARG A 141 -5.12 -10.26 -1.41
CA ARG A 141 -4.99 -9.30 -2.51
C ARG A 141 -3.75 -8.47 -2.28
N ILE A 142 -2.91 -8.31 -3.30
CA ILE A 142 -1.69 -7.50 -3.20
C ILE A 142 -1.56 -6.55 -4.39
N VAL A 143 -1.05 -5.36 -4.11
CA VAL A 143 -0.46 -4.47 -5.11
C VAL A 143 1.04 -4.48 -4.87
N MET A 144 1.78 -5.15 -5.76
CA MET A 144 3.24 -5.21 -5.73
C MET A 144 3.82 -3.90 -6.26
N VAL A 145 4.74 -3.33 -5.51
CA VAL A 145 5.48 -2.12 -5.87
C VAL A 145 6.97 -2.44 -5.75
N PRO A 146 7.69 -2.71 -6.85
CA PRO A 146 9.10 -3.07 -6.75
C PRO A 146 9.90 -1.97 -6.05
N TYR A 147 10.70 -2.33 -5.05
CA TYR A 147 11.60 -1.39 -4.37
C TYR A 147 12.76 -1.08 -5.32
N ALA A 148 12.54 -0.10 -6.19
CA ALA A 148 13.42 0.18 -7.31
C ALA A 148 14.16 1.51 -7.17
N GLY A 149 15.36 1.53 -7.77
CA GLY A 149 16.25 2.69 -7.91
C GLY A 149 16.93 2.68 -9.27
N ALA A 150 17.31 3.85 -9.76
CA ALA A 150 17.99 4.02 -11.05
C ALA A 150 19.00 5.18 -11.03
N HIS A 151 19.69 5.33 -9.92
CA HIS A 151 20.81 6.24 -9.73
C HIS A 151 22.09 5.41 -9.48
N PRO A 152 23.26 5.77 -10.05
CA PRO A 152 24.47 4.95 -9.95
C PRO A 152 24.92 4.63 -8.51
N ASP A 153 24.65 5.53 -7.56
CA ASP A 153 25.00 5.32 -6.14
C ASP A 153 24.09 4.29 -5.43
N PHE A 154 23.00 3.87 -6.09
CA PHE A 154 21.94 3.01 -5.57
C PHE A 154 21.70 1.79 -6.48
N ASP A 155 22.79 1.18 -6.96
CA ASP A 155 22.82 0.05 -7.91
C ASP A 155 22.43 -1.32 -7.32
N TYR A 156 21.96 -1.32 -6.07
CA TYR A 156 21.62 -2.52 -5.32
C TYR A 156 20.11 -2.71 -5.14
N PHE A 157 19.28 -1.76 -5.56
CA PHE A 157 17.81 -1.92 -5.60
C PHE A 157 17.37 -2.67 -6.86
N ASP A 158 16.07 -2.92 -6.97
CA ASP A 158 15.49 -3.43 -8.20
C ASP A 158 15.49 -2.30 -9.27
N THR A 159 15.36 -2.66 -10.54
CA THR A 159 15.50 -1.74 -11.67
C THR A 159 14.17 -1.33 -12.27
N ILE A 160 14.19 -0.41 -13.25
CA ILE A 160 13.00 -0.08 -14.04
C ILE A 160 12.59 -1.27 -14.91
N GLU A 161 13.56 -2.05 -15.38
CA GLU A 161 13.35 -3.27 -16.14
C GLU A 161 12.70 -4.37 -15.28
N ASP A 162 13.02 -4.45 -13.99
CA ASP A 162 12.34 -5.34 -13.04
C ASP A 162 10.88 -4.93 -12.83
N ASN A 163 10.58 -3.62 -12.78
CA ASN A 163 9.21 -3.12 -12.77
C ASN A 163 8.42 -3.61 -13.99
N GLU A 164 8.98 -3.41 -15.18
CA GLU A 164 8.33 -3.82 -16.44
C GLU A 164 8.11 -5.33 -16.49
N SER A 165 9.14 -6.12 -16.14
CA SER A 165 9.07 -7.58 -16.11
C SER A 165 7.98 -8.09 -15.16
N LEU A 166 7.89 -7.52 -13.95
CA LEU A 166 6.85 -7.91 -12.99
C LEU A 166 5.45 -7.52 -13.46
N ILE A 167 5.29 -6.36 -14.12
CA ILE A 167 4.01 -5.97 -14.72
C ILE A 167 3.59 -6.98 -15.79
N GLU A 168 4.49 -7.33 -16.71
CA GLU A 168 4.20 -8.26 -17.80
C GLU A 168 3.88 -9.68 -17.31
N GLU A 169 4.56 -10.14 -16.26
CA GLU A 169 4.41 -11.50 -15.76
C GLU A 169 3.25 -11.67 -14.77
N PHE A 170 3.02 -10.71 -13.86
CA PHE A 170 2.15 -10.92 -12.70
C PHE A 170 0.92 -10.00 -12.62
N HIS A 171 0.86 -8.90 -13.37
CA HIS A 171 -0.25 -7.96 -13.27
C HIS A 171 -1.58 -8.60 -13.70
N GLY A 172 -2.54 -8.69 -12.76
CA GLY A 172 -3.84 -9.31 -12.99
C GLY A 172 -3.89 -10.82 -12.77
N THR A 173 -2.79 -11.44 -12.30
CA THR A 173 -2.78 -12.87 -11.98
C THR A 173 -3.56 -13.18 -10.69
N ALA A 174 -3.72 -14.47 -10.39
CA ALA A 174 -4.52 -14.97 -9.26
C ALA A 174 -5.95 -14.36 -9.23
N ASP A 175 -6.66 -14.44 -10.36
CA ASP A 175 -8.01 -13.88 -10.55
C ASP A 175 -8.08 -12.38 -10.22
N GLY A 176 -7.05 -11.62 -10.59
CA GLY A 176 -6.95 -10.18 -10.31
C GLY A 176 -6.65 -9.84 -8.85
N ARG A 177 -6.20 -10.81 -8.03
CA ARG A 177 -5.73 -10.54 -6.66
C ARG A 177 -4.29 -10.03 -6.62
N VAL A 178 -3.46 -10.38 -7.59
CA VAL A 178 -2.09 -9.89 -7.69
C VAL A 178 -2.03 -8.81 -8.76
N MET A 179 -1.76 -7.58 -8.35
CA MET A 179 -1.56 -6.42 -9.21
C MET A 179 -0.13 -5.91 -9.07
N VAL A 180 0.39 -5.26 -10.10
CA VAL A 180 1.75 -4.66 -10.07
C VAL A 180 1.68 -3.21 -10.49
N TRP A 181 2.16 -2.32 -9.63
CA TRP A 181 2.34 -0.89 -9.88
C TRP A 181 3.83 -0.60 -10.09
N VAL A 182 4.13 0.53 -10.72
CA VAL A 182 5.51 0.99 -10.83
C VAL A 182 5.97 1.53 -9.49
N GLY A 183 7.02 0.93 -8.96
CA GLY A 183 7.72 1.40 -7.78
C GLY A 183 8.84 2.36 -8.13
N VAL A 184 8.82 3.51 -7.47
CA VAL A 184 9.93 4.45 -7.38
C VAL A 184 10.13 4.59 -5.90
N GLU A 185 11.13 3.95 -5.29
CA GLU A 185 11.16 3.95 -3.82
C GLU A 185 11.24 5.38 -3.28
N HIS A 186 12.21 6.15 -3.75
CA HIS A 186 12.35 7.55 -3.42
C HIS A 186 12.98 8.27 -4.61
N VAL A 187 12.52 9.48 -4.91
CA VAL A 187 12.99 10.22 -6.10
C VAL A 187 14.48 10.56 -6.08
N PHE A 188 15.10 10.56 -4.91
CA PHE A 188 16.57 10.71 -4.76
C PHE A 188 17.37 9.52 -5.28
N TYR A 189 16.75 8.35 -5.44
CA TYR A 189 17.41 7.16 -5.98
C TYR A 189 17.22 7.04 -7.49
N PHE A 190 16.72 8.09 -8.14
CA PHE A 190 16.54 8.15 -9.58
C PHE A 190 17.25 9.36 -10.17
N THR A 191 17.78 9.18 -11.39
CA THR A 191 18.09 10.32 -12.25
C THR A 191 16.80 10.85 -12.90
N GLY A 192 16.79 12.12 -13.32
CA GLY A 192 15.63 12.70 -14.02
C GLY A 192 15.16 11.88 -15.24
N PRO A 193 16.06 11.46 -16.16
CA PRO A 193 15.68 10.59 -17.28
C PRO A 193 15.10 9.24 -16.83
N ALA A 194 15.64 8.64 -15.76
CA ALA A 194 15.13 7.38 -15.25
C ALA A 194 13.74 7.54 -14.62
N LEU A 195 13.51 8.63 -13.87
CA LEU A 195 12.19 8.94 -13.32
C LEU A 195 11.15 9.10 -14.43
N ARG A 196 11.49 9.80 -15.52
CA ARG A 196 10.62 9.94 -16.69
C ARG A 196 10.25 8.59 -17.30
N ARG A 197 11.21 7.67 -17.43
CA ARG A 197 10.96 6.30 -17.91
C ARG A 197 10.00 5.53 -17.01
N ALA A 198 10.12 5.67 -15.68
CA ALA A 198 9.21 5.03 -14.73
C ALA A 198 7.76 5.55 -14.88
N VAL A 199 7.58 6.87 -15.06
CA VAL A 199 6.26 7.45 -15.33
C VAL A 199 5.69 6.97 -16.66
N ASP A 200 6.51 6.93 -17.71
CA ASP A 200 6.09 6.46 -19.04
C ASP A 200 5.67 4.98 -18.98
N LEU A 201 6.38 4.16 -18.20
CA LEU A 201 6.05 2.77 -17.96
C LEU A 201 4.68 2.62 -17.29
N ALA A 202 4.43 3.32 -16.19
CA ALA A 202 3.15 3.27 -15.48
C ALA A 202 1.98 3.70 -16.39
N THR A 203 2.19 4.78 -17.15
CA THR A 203 1.21 5.33 -18.09
C THR A 203 0.90 4.35 -19.23
N ARG A 204 1.93 3.77 -19.85
CA ARG A 204 1.81 2.85 -20.98
C ARG A 204 1.08 1.56 -20.60
N HIS A 205 1.40 1.01 -19.43
CA HIS A 205 0.76 -0.21 -18.91
C HIS A 205 -0.55 0.10 -18.19
N ARG A 206 -0.94 1.38 -18.05
CA ARG A 206 -2.14 1.83 -17.34
C ARG A 206 -2.23 1.28 -15.92
N THR A 207 -1.09 1.21 -15.24
CA THR A 207 -1.00 0.80 -13.85
C THR A 207 -0.72 2.01 -12.95
N GLY A 208 -0.72 1.81 -11.64
CA GLY A 208 -0.40 2.86 -10.69
C GLY A 208 1.10 3.10 -10.51
N LEU A 209 1.42 4.17 -9.79
CA LEU A 209 2.76 4.49 -9.34
C LEU A 209 2.75 4.75 -7.83
N HIS A 210 3.74 4.24 -7.11
CA HIS A 210 3.87 4.46 -5.67
C HIS A 210 5.30 4.85 -5.28
N THR A 211 5.42 5.86 -4.41
CA THR A 211 6.69 6.39 -3.91
C THR A 211 6.53 7.03 -2.54
N HIS A 212 7.63 7.20 -1.80
CA HIS A 212 7.66 8.01 -0.58
C HIS A 212 7.80 9.50 -0.92
N SER A 213 7.11 10.36 -0.16
CA SER A 213 7.31 11.82 -0.31
C SER A 213 6.86 12.62 0.90
N ASN A 214 7.52 13.77 1.12
CA ASN A 214 7.25 14.70 2.21
C ASN A 214 7.32 14.03 3.59
N GLU A 215 8.15 13.00 3.76
CA GLU A 215 8.23 12.25 5.01
C GLU A 215 8.95 13.07 6.09
N THR A 216 10.06 13.73 5.74
CA THR A 216 10.90 14.45 6.71
C THR A 216 11.14 15.91 6.32
N GLN A 217 11.37 16.78 7.32
CA GLN A 217 11.80 18.15 7.03
C GLN A 217 13.12 18.21 6.26
N ALA A 218 14.01 17.24 6.47
CA ALA A 218 15.29 17.15 5.79
C ALA A 218 15.09 16.92 4.29
N GLU A 219 14.19 16.01 3.92
CA GLU A 219 13.78 15.78 2.52
C GLU A 219 13.25 17.08 1.87
N VAL A 220 12.30 17.75 2.53
CA VAL A 220 11.71 19.00 2.01
C VAL A 220 12.77 20.08 1.79
N LYS A 221 13.69 20.25 2.75
CA LYS A 221 14.80 21.21 2.63
C LYS A 221 15.74 20.84 1.48
N GLU A 222 16.02 19.56 1.33
CA GLU A 222 16.93 19.08 0.28
C GLU A 222 16.33 19.19 -1.12
N MET A 223 15.03 18.89 -1.27
CA MET A 223 14.28 19.14 -2.52
C MET A 223 14.31 20.62 -2.90
N ALA A 224 14.01 21.51 -1.93
CA ALA A 224 14.07 22.95 -2.14
C ALA A 224 15.48 23.43 -2.52
N ARG A 225 16.52 22.87 -1.88
CA ARG A 225 17.92 23.21 -2.17
C ARG A 225 18.36 22.75 -3.56
N ARG A 226 18.00 21.54 -3.98
CA ARG A 226 18.43 20.94 -5.26
C ARG A 226 17.64 21.46 -6.46
N HIS A 227 16.34 21.70 -6.27
CA HIS A 227 15.41 21.91 -7.38
C HIS A 227 14.60 23.21 -7.26
N GLY A 228 14.74 23.95 -6.16
CA GLY A 228 13.98 25.19 -5.93
C GLY A 228 12.49 24.96 -5.64
N LEU A 229 12.07 23.71 -5.43
CA LEU A 229 10.69 23.30 -5.26
C LEU A 229 10.54 22.37 -4.05
N ARG A 230 9.36 22.39 -3.42
CA ARG A 230 8.99 21.39 -2.43
C ARG A 230 8.69 20.04 -3.11
N PRO A 231 8.71 18.91 -2.38
CA PRO A 231 8.66 17.60 -3.02
C PRO A 231 7.45 17.42 -3.95
N VAL A 232 6.20 17.56 -3.48
CA VAL A 232 5.01 17.37 -4.32
C VAL A 232 4.94 18.36 -5.49
N GLN A 233 5.42 19.59 -5.32
CA GLN A 233 5.51 20.56 -6.42
C GLN A 233 6.48 20.08 -7.51
N ALA A 234 7.62 19.52 -7.12
CA ALA A 234 8.59 18.94 -8.05
C ALA A 234 8.03 17.69 -8.73
N LEU A 235 7.36 16.81 -7.98
CA LEU A 235 6.72 15.60 -8.52
C LEU A 235 5.68 15.97 -9.59
N ASP A 236 4.87 16.99 -9.35
CA ASP A 236 3.90 17.52 -10.33
C ASP A 236 4.60 18.05 -11.58
N GLN A 237 5.65 18.85 -11.41
CA GLN A 237 6.41 19.42 -12.53
C GLN A 237 7.11 18.34 -13.37
N TRP A 238 7.55 17.25 -12.75
CA TRP A 238 8.21 16.14 -13.44
C TRP A 238 7.23 15.16 -14.09
N GLY A 239 5.93 15.37 -13.90
CA GLY A 239 4.88 14.53 -14.46
C GLY A 239 4.63 13.24 -13.68
N LEU A 240 5.09 13.13 -12.43
CA LEU A 240 4.90 11.91 -11.63
C LEU A 240 3.41 11.56 -11.43
N PHE A 241 2.52 12.55 -11.57
CA PHE A 241 1.07 12.41 -11.43
C PHE A 241 0.33 12.20 -12.76
N GLU A 242 1.05 11.90 -13.85
CA GLU A 242 0.45 11.49 -15.14
C GLU A 242 -0.18 10.09 -15.16
N PRO A 243 0.32 9.07 -14.42
CA PRO A 243 -0.30 7.76 -14.37
C PRO A 243 -1.73 7.82 -13.81
N PRO A 244 -2.61 6.87 -14.17
CA PRO A 244 -4.03 6.91 -13.78
C PRO A 244 -4.24 6.86 -12.26
N THR A 245 -3.30 6.27 -11.53
CA THR A 245 -3.36 6.15 -10.07
C THR A 245 -1.99 6.44 -9.50
N VAL A 246 -1.90 7.36 -8.54
CA VAL A 246 -0.67 7.62 -7.79
C VAL A 246 -0.96 7.64 -6.31
N LEU A 247 -0.10 6.98 -5.54
CA LEU A 247 -0.15 6.92 -4.09
C LEU A 247 1.18 7.38 -3.53
N LEU A 248 1.17 8.35 -2.61
CA LEU A 248 2.38 8.77 -1.89
C LEU A 248 2.34 8.24 -0.46
N ALA A 249 3.41 7.62 -0.01
CA ALA A 249 3.58 7.25 1.39
C ALA A 249 3.94 8.48 2.24
N HIS A 250 3.45 8.48 3.49
CA HIS A 250 3.68 9.47 4.55
C HIS A 250 2.95 10.81 4.41
N GLY A 251 3.39 11.71 3.53
CA GLY A 251 2.81 13.05 3.38
C GLY A 251 2.87 13.90 4.65
N VAL A 252 3.95 13.79 5.44
CA VAL A 252 4.06 14.43 6.76
C VAL A 252 4.19 15.95 6.67
N TRP A 253 5.12 16.43 5.85
CA TRP A 253 5.47 17.84 5.76
C TRP A 253 4.88 18.48 4.50
N LEU A 254 3.55 18.38 4.33
CA LEU A 254 2.82 19.02 3.25
C LEU A 254 2.40 20.46 3.62
N ASP A 255 2.56 21.40 2.69
CA ASP A 255 1.97 22.73 2.80
C ASP A 255 0.60 22.83 2.08
N ASP A 256 -0.08 23.98 2.20
CA ASP A 256 -1.39 24.19 1.56
C ASP A 256 -1.33 24.04 0.03
N THR A 257 -0.23 24.47 -0.61
CA THR A 257 -0.08 24.39 -2.07
C THR A 257 0.08 22.95 -2.52
N GLU A 258 0.84 22.14 -1.79
CA GLU A 258 1.00 20.72 -2.06
C GLU A 258 -0.32 19.97 -1.86
N ILE A 259 -1.08 20.27 -0.81
CA ILE A 259 -2.41 19.68 -0.58
C ILE A 259 -3.36 20.00 -1.74
N ASP A 260 -3.38 21.24 -2.21
CA ASP A 260 -4.19 21.64 -3.37
C ASP A 260 -3.78 20.90 -4.66
N ILE A 261 -2.49 20.66 -4.86
CA ILE A 261 -1.99 19.87 -5.99
C ILE A 261 -2.51 18.44 -5.89
N LEU A 262 -2.35 17.79 -4.73
CA LEU A 262 -2.80 16.41 -4.52
C LEU A 262 -4.30 16.26 -4.78
N ALA A 263 -5.12 17.18 -4.25
CA ALA A 263 -6.57 17.18 -4.45
C ALA A 263 -6.94 17.34 -5.94
N ARG A 264 -6.35 18.31 -6.64
CA ARG A 264 -6.62 18.54 -8.07
C ARG A 264 -6.16 17.39 -8.96
N ARG A 265 -5.08 16.71 -8.59
CA ARG A 265 -4.50 15.59 -9.35
C ARG A 265 -5.12 14.24 -9.01
N GLY A 266 -5.91 14.16 -7.93
CA GLY A 266 -6.49 12.89 -7.46
C GLY A 266 -5.44 11.92 -6.91
N VAL A 267 -4.35 12.44 -6.32
CA VAL A 267 -3.27 11.64 -5.74
C VAL A 267 -3.67 11.20 -4.33
N GLY A 268 -3.53 9.90 -4.03
CA GLY A 268 -3.79 9.36 -2.70
C GLY A 268 -2.61 9.49 -1.74
N ILE A 269 -2.88 9.48 -0.44
CA ILE A 269 -1.89 9.41 0.63
C ILE A 269 -2.03 8.11 1.43
N ALA A 270 -0.94 7.37 1.57
CA ALA A 270 -0.83 6.29 2.56
C ALA A 270 -0.23 6.87 3.85
N HIS A 271 -1.09 7.10 4.84
CA HIS A 271 -0.67 7.64 6.13
C HIS A 271 -0.12 6.53 7.03
N ASN A 272 1.15 6.66 7.43
CA ASN A 272 1.90 5.68 8.24
C ASN A 272 2.19 6.21 9.66
N PRO A 273 1.16 6.40 10.53
CA PRO A 273 1.32 7.13 11.79
C PRO A 273 2.38 6.54 12.72
N THR A 274 2.42 5.21 12.86
CA THR A 274 3.36 4.54 13.77
C THR A 274 4.80 4.74 13.31
N SER A 275 5.08 4.50 12.03
CA SER A 275 6.42 4.74 11.45
C SER A 275 6.83 6.20 11.55
N ASN A 276 5.92 7.12 11.19
CA ASN A 276 6.18 8.55 11.27
C ASN A 276 6.59 9.00 12.69
N MET A 277 5.98 8.42 13.73
CA MET A 277 6.33 8.70 15.12
C MET A 277 7.64 8.01 15.53
N LYS A 278 7.82 6.74 15.15
CA LYS A 278 8.98 5.92 15.53
C LYS A 278 10.29 6.44 14.95
N LEU A 279 10.27 6.90 13.70
CA LEU A 279 11.42 7.48 13.00
C LEU A 279 11.59 9.00 13.24
N ALA A 280 10.76 9.59 14.10
CA ALA A 280 10.71 11.02 14.36
C ALA A 280 10.52 11.87 13.09
N SER A 281 9.81 11.33 12.10
CA SER A 281 9.52 11.99 10.81
C SER A 281 8.56 13.17 11.02
N GLY A 282 7.51 13.01 11.83
CA GLY A 282 6.58 14.08 12.20
C GLY A 282 5.10 13.69 12.08
N ILE A 283 4.18 14.66 12.16
CA ILE A 283 2.73 14.42 12.14
C ILE A 283 2.14 14.88 10.80
N ALA A 284 1.53 13.97 10.05
CA ALA A 284 0.88 14.31 8.79
C ALA A 284 -0.43 15.10 8.99
N PRO A 285 -0.74 16.09 8.14
CA PRO A 285 -1.92 16.95 8.28
C PRO A 285 -3.19 16.26 7.74
N VAL A 286 -3.54 15.09 8.29
CA VAL A 286 -4.63 14.23 7.79
C VAL A 286 -5.98 14.95 7.74
N GLU A 287 -6.33 15.75 8.76
CA GLU A 287 -7.58 16.50 8.76
C GLU A 287 -7.67 17.49 7.59
N ARG A 288 -6.56 18.16 7.25
CA ARG A 288 -6.50 19.11 6.12
C ARG A 288 -6.57 18.38 4.78
N LEU A 289 -5.92 17.23 4.67
CA LEU A 289 -5.99 16.37 3.48
C LEU A 289 -7.44 15.91 3.21
N LEU A 290 -8.12 15.38 4.23
CA LEU A 290 -9.50 14.93 4.12
C LEU A 290 -10.45 16.09 3.80
N ALA A 291 -10.26 17.26 4.45
CA ALA A 291 -11.06 18.45 4.18
C ALA A 291 -10.89 18.98 2.73
N ALA A 292 -9.71 18.78 2.13
CA ALA A 292 -9.44 19.13 0.74
C ALA A 292 -9.93 18.07 -0.27
N GLY A 293 -10.48 16.94 0.20
CA GLY A 293 -10.95 15.85 -0.65
C GLY A 293 -9.85 14.89 -1.12
N VAL A 294 -8.66 14.93 -0.51
CA VAL A 294 -7.60 13.94 -0.78
C VAL A 294 -7.99 12.60 -0.17
N ALA A 295 -7.88 11.53 -0.95
CA ALA A 295 -8.07 10.17 -0.45
C ALA A 295 -6.89 9.79 0.46
N VAL A 296 -7.18 9.44 1.72
CA VAL A 296 -6.18 9.04 2.71
C VAL A 296 -6.46 7.61 3.16
N GLY A 297 -5.49 6.71 2.95
CA GLY A 297 -5.45 5.36 3.49
C GLY A 297 -4.53 5.24 4.70
N LEU A 298 -4.55 4.09 5.36
CA LEU A 298 -3.65 3.76 6.47
C LEU A 298 -2.66 2.70 6.02
N GLY A 299 -1.38 2.94 6.26
CA GLY A 299 -0.31 1.99 6.04
C GLY A 299 0.40 1.59 7.34
N SER A 300 0.93 0.37 7.38
CA SER A 300 1.79 -0.09 8.47
C SER A 300 3.22 0.39 8.29
N ASP A 301 3.63 0.70 7.06
CA ASP A 301 5.04 0.74 6.65
C ASP A 301 5.69 -0.64 6.88
N GLY A 302 7.01 -0.72 7.00
CA GLY A 302 7.69 -1.96 7.34
C GLY A 302 7.64 -2.33 8.83
N GLU A 303 7.95 -3.58 9.09
CA GLU A 303 8.04 -4.15 10.43
C GLU A 303 9.31 -3.76 11.21
N LYS A 304 10.26 -3.09 10.55
CA LYS A 304 11.53 -2.61 11.11
C LYS A 304 11.39 -1.16 11.64
N GLU A 305 10.30 -0.49 11.30
CA GLU A 305 9.97 0.91 11.55
C GLU A 305 8.56 1.07 12.13
N ASN A 306 7.89 -0.01 12.55
CA ASN A 306 6.57 0.03 13.19
C ASN A 306 6.55 -0.42 14.69
N ASN A 307 6.53 -1.69 15.10
CA ASN A 307 6.96 -2.95 14.46
C ASN A 307 5.87 -4.06 14.52
N ASN A 308 4.60 -3.73 14.28
CA ASN A 308 3.55 -4.69 13.96
C ASN A 308 2.98 -4.45 12.56
N LEU A 309 2.51 -5.53 11.91
CA LEU A 309 1.97 -5.51 10.54
C LEU A 309 0.48 -5.86 10.52
#